data_AF-A0A4S2LWL1-F1
#
_entry.id   AF-A0A4S2LWL1-F1
#
_cell.length_a   1.000
_cell.length_b   1.000
_cell.length_c   1.000
_cell.angle_alpha   90.00
_cell.angle_beta   90.00
_cell.angle_gamma   90.00
#
_symmetry.space_group_name_H-M   'P 1'
#
loop_
_entity.id
_entity.type
_entity.pdbx_description
1 polymer ?
#
loop_
_entity_poly.entity_id
_entity_poly.type
_entity_poly.pdbx_seq_one_letter_code
_entity_poly.pdbx_strand_id
1 'polypeptide(L)'
;MQRLTLRRRLSYNTNSNKRKKVKTPGGRIVYIYIKKRGTVPKCGDCKTKLPGIKPSRPRERCTMSKRLKTVNRAYGGTRCHKCVRNRVIRAFMMEEQKVLNQLVKEKRRRDKRLALQQQAAQK
;
A
#
# COMPACT_ATOMS: atom_id res chain seq x y z
N MET A 1 -0.96 49.05 2.69
CA MET A 1 -0.89 47.58 2.93
C MET A 1 -1.60 47.23 4.23
N GLN A 2 -2.59 46.34 4.25
CA GLN A 2 -3.35 46.03 5.46
C GLN A 2 -2.61 44.99 6.34
N ARG A 3 -2.31 45.35 7.60
CA ARG A 3 -1.75 44.42 8.60
C ARG A 3 -2.87 43.55 9.19
N LEU A 4 -2.54 42.34 9.62
CA LEU A 4 -3.51 41.35 10.08
C LEU A 4 -3.11 40.75 11.41
N THR A 5 -4.10 40.50 12.27
CA THR A 5 -3.94 39.85 13.57
C THR A 5 -4.37 38.39 13.51
N LEU A 6 -3.73 37.56 14.34
CA LEU A 6 -4.09 36.15 14.47
C LEU A 6 -5.39 36.03 15.28
N ARG A 7 -6.29 35.14 14.87
CA ARG A 7 -7.59 34.94 15.54
C ARG A 7 -7.57 33.81 16.58
N ARG A 8 -6.50 33.01 16.63
CA ARG A 8 -6.27 31.96 17.63
C ARG A 8 -5.26 32.46 18.66
N ARG A 9 -5.36 31.91 19.88
CA ARG A 9 -4.40 32.16 20.98
C ARG A 9 -2.93 31.94 20.59
N LEU A 10 -2.66 30.98 19.69
CA LEU A 10 -1.29 30.63 19.29
C LEU A 10 -0.67 31.70 18.39
N SER A 11 0.36 32.38 18.90
CA SER A 11 1.12 33.45 18.22
C SER A 11 2.18 32.95 17.24
N TYR A 12 2.78 31.78 17.49
CA TYR A 12 3.92 31.27 16.72
C TYR A 12 3.57 30.71 15.33
N ASN A 13 4.55 30.72 14.42
CA ASN A 13 4.45 30.19 13.05
C ASN A 13 4.78 28.69 12.99
N THR A 14 3.88 27.86 13.52
CA THR A 14 4.03 26.40 13.49
C THR A 14 3.28 25.77 12.30
N ASN A 15 3.60 24.51 11.98
CA ASN A 15 2.93 23.76 10.91
C ASN A 15 1.41 23.57 11.12
N SER A 16 0.93 23.57 12.36
CA SER A 16 -0.51 23.54 12.68
C SER A 16 -1.18 24.91 12.57
N ASN A 17 -0.41 25.99 12.61
CA ASN A 17 -0.87 27.37 12.60
C ASN A 17 -0.66 28.07 11.24
N LYS A 18 -0.59 27.30 10.15
CA LYS A 18 -0.51 27.84 8.79
C LYS A 18 -1.83 28.53 8.40
N ARG A 19 -1.71 29.62 7.65
CA ARG A 19 -2.79 30.60 7.40
C ARG A 19 -2.80 31.02 5.94
N LYS A 20 -3.99 31.25 5.38
CA LYS A 20 -4.20 31.90 4.07
C LYS A 20 -4.79 33.29 4.31
N LYS A 21 -4.24 34.32 3.64
CA LYS A 21 -4.88 35.64 3.56
C LYS A 21 -5.99 35.57 2.52
N VAL A 22 -7.21 35.91 2.89
CA VAL A 22 -8.39 35.86 2.02
C VAL A 22 -9.15 37.19 2.15
N LYS A 23 -9.60 37.74 1.03
CA LYS A 23 -10.53 38.87 1.00
C LYS A 23 -11.94 38.33 1.25
N THR A 24 -12.62 38.86 2.25
CA THR A 24 -14.03 38.52 2.51
C THR A 24 -14.94 39.35 1.60
N PRO A 25 -16.22 38.95 1.43
CA PRO A 25 -17.19 39.73 0.65
C PRO A 25 -17.33 41.19 1.13
N GLY A 26 -17.23 41.44 2.45
CA GLY A 26 -17.24 42.79 3.03
C GLY A 26 -15.94 43.59 2.86
N GLY A 27 -15.07 43.22 1.91
CA GLY A 27 -13.85 43.96 1.56
C GLY A 27 -12.69 43.85 2.56
N ARG A 28 -12.87 43.18 3.71
CA ARG A 28 -11.82 43.01 4.73
C ARG A 28 -10.88 41.87 4.36
N ILE A 29 -9.57 42.05 4.58
CA ILE A 29 -8.61 40.96 4.47
C ILE A 29 -8.55 40.24 5.82
N VAL A 30 -8.71 38.91 5.84
CA VAL A 30 -8.72 38.11 7.08
C VAL A 30 -7.87 36.84 6.91
N TYR A 31 -7.31 36.32 8.01
CA TYR A 31 -6.68 35.00 8.04
C TYR A 31 -7.72 33.87 8.15
N ILE A 32 -7.63 32.92 7.22
CA ILE A 32 -8.27 31.60 7.31
C ILE A 32 -7.22 30.56 7.66
N TYR A 33 -7.49 29.76 8.69
CA TYR A 33 -6.58 28.71 9.15
C TYR A 33 -6.70 27.48 8.25
N ILE A 34 -5.56 27.02 7.74
CA ILE A 34 -5.50 25.85 6.88
C ILE A 34 -5.17 24.62 7.75
N LYS A 35 -5.85 23.51 7.50
CA LYS A 35 -5.51 22.23 8.13
C LYS A 35 -4.20 21.68 7.54
N LYS A 36 -3.51 20.82 8.31
CA LYS A 36 -2.35 20.06 7.79
C LYS A 36 -2.75 19.23 6.57
N ARG A 37 -1.91 19.19 5.54
CA ARG A 37 -2.15 18.39 4.33
C ARG A 37 -2.20 16.90 4.68
N GLY A 38 -3.13 16.18 4.06
CA GLY A 38 -3.22 14.72 4.19
C GLY A 38 -2.06 14.04 3.47
N THR A 39 -1.66 12.87 3.96
CA THR A 39 -0.63 12.03 3.33
C THR A 39 -1.26 11.03 2.37
N VAL A 40 -0.57 10.73 1.27
CA VAL A 40 -0.97 9.66 0.34
C VAL A 40 -0.48 8.32 0.91
N PRO A 41 -1.32 7.27 0.93
CA PRO A 41 -0.89 5.93 1.33
C PRO A 41 0.23 5.41 0.43
N LYS A 42 1.20 4.74 1.04
CA LYS A 42 2.33 4.11 0.34
C LYS A 42 2.14 2.61 0.27
N CYS A 43 2.72 1.98 -0.75
CA CYS A 43 2.79 0.53 -0.86
C CYS A 43 3.60 -0.07 0.30
N GLY A 44 3.13 -1.17 0.88
CA GLY A 44 3.84 -1.86 1.96
C GLY A 44 5.19 -2.48 1.57
N ASP A 45 5.39 -2.85 0.30
CA ASP A 45 6.65 -3.47 -0.16
C ASP A 45 7.62 -2.38 -0.67
N CYS A 46 7.25 -1.71 -1.75
CA CYS A 46 8.13 -0.79 -2.46
C CYS A 46 8.03 0.67 -2.00
N LYS A 47 7.17 0.99 -1.02
CA LYS A 47 6.97 2.34 -0.46
C LYS A 47 6.57 3.43 -1.48
N THR A 48 6.23 3.05 -2.71
CA THR A 48 5.72 3.96 -3.74
C THR A 48 4.33 4.49 -3.36
N LYS A 49 4.00 5.72 -3.75
CA LYS A 49 2.65 6.28 -3.55
C LYS A 49 1.62 5.45 -4.30
N LEU A 50 0.49 5.13 -3.65
CA LEU A 50 -0.57 4.36 -4.28
C LEU A 50 -1.47 5.27 -5.14
N PRO A 51 -1.63 4.98 -6.44
CA PRO A 51 -2.54 5.73 -7.30
C PRO A 51 -4.00 5.37 -6.99
N GLY A 52 -4.92 6.29 -7.32
CA GLY A 52 -6.36 6.08 -7.17
C GLY A 52 -6.90 6.26 -5.75
N ILE A 53 -6.07 6.63 -4.76
CA ILE A 53 -6.51 6.89 -3.39
C ILE A 53 -6.40 8.38 -3.08
N LYS A 54 -7.48 8.98 -2.57
CA LYS A 54 -7.48 10.40 -2.21
C LYS A 54 -6.64 10.63 -0.93
N PRO A 55 -5.68 11.57 -0.93
CA PRO A 55 -4.97 11.96 0.29
C PRO A 55 -5.94 12.59 1.28
N SER A 56 -5.90 12.16 2.54
CA SER A 56 -6.78 12.68 3.58
C SER A 56 -6.12 12.61 4.94
N ARG A 57 -6.60 13.42 5.89
CA ARG A 57 -6.23 13.29 7.30
C ARG A 57 -6.96 12.09 7.92
N PRO A 58 -6.43 11.45 8.99
CA PRO A 58 -7.09 10.31 9.62
C PRO A 58 -8.56 10.55 9.96
N ARG A 59 -8.89 11.70 10.58
CA ARG A 59 -10.28 12.06 10.91
C ARG A 59 -11.18 12.22 9.69
N GLU A 60 -10.65 12.79 8.61
CA GLU A 60 -11.40 12.98 7.35
C GLU A 60 -11.54 11.65 6.61
N ARG A 61 -10.59 10.72 6.77
CA ARG A 61 -10.63 9.39 6.16
C ARG A 61 -11.79 8.55 6.66
N CYS A 62 -12.14 8.67 7.94
CA CYS A 62 -13.26 7.92 8.52
C CYS A 62 -14.58 8.26 7.82
N THR A 63 -14.80 9.52 7.44
CA THR A 63 -16.04 10.01 6.82
C THR A 63 -16.09 9.86 5.30
N MET A 64 -14.96 9.58 4.62
CA MET A 64 -14.96 9.41 3.15
C MET A 64 -15.66 8.13 2.72
N SER A 65 -16.22 8.13 1.50
CA SER A 65 -16.75 6.92 0.85
C SER A 65 -15.65 5.90 0.53
N LYS A 66 -16.02 4.62 0.44
CA LYS A 66 -15.08 3.50 0.19
C LYS A 66 -14.30 3.67 -1.12
N ARG A 67 -14.98 4.13 -2.19
CA ARG A 67 -14.37 4.38 -3.51
C ARG A 67 -13.14 5.29 -3.45
N LEU A 68 -13.13 6.26 -2.54
CA LEU A 68 -12.01 7.21 -2.40
C LEU A 68 -10.84 6.65 -1.56
N LYS A 69 -11.09 5.58 -0.79
CA LYS A 69 -10.13 4.97 0.14
C LYS A 69 -9.36 3.80 -0.46
N THR A 70 -9.97 3.06 -1.39
CA THR A 70 -9.45 1.77 -1.89
C THR A 70 -9.51 1.69 -3.41
N VAL A 71 -8.74 0.76 -3.98
CA VAL A 71 -8.77 0.40 -5.41
C VAL A 71 -9.42 -0.99 -5.54
N ASN A 72 -10.25 -1.21 -6.57
CA ASN A 72 -10.93 -2.48 -6.78
C ASN A 72 -10.00 -3.54 -7.42
N ARG A 73 -9.19 -4.22 -6.60
CA ARG A 73 -8.36 -5.37 -6.98
C ARG A 73 -7.83 -6.09 -5.73
N ALA A 74 -7.22 -7.26 -5.91
CA ALA A 74 -6.47 -7.94 -4.85
C ALA A 74 -5.42 -7.01 -4.21
N TYR A 75 -5.40 -6.98 -2.87
CA TYR A 75 -4.58 -6.08 -2.05
C TYR A 75 -4.68 -4.60 -2.45
N GLY A 76 -5.87 -4.17 -2.88
CA GLY A 76 -6.18 -2.77 -3.17
C GLY A 76 -6.01 -1.90 -1.93
N GLY A 77 -5.48 -0.70 -2.11
CA GLY A 77 -5.28 0.23 -0.99
C GLY A 77 -4.02 0.01 -0.14
N THR A 78 -3.35 -1.14 -0.27
CA THR A 78 -2.18 -1.51 0.56
C THR A 78 -0.94 -1.84 -0.26
N ARG A 79 -1.11 -2.52 -1.41
CA ARG A 79 -0.01 -2.91 -2.32
C ARG A 79 -0.16 -2.22 -3.66
N CYS A 80 0.90 -2.03 -4.44
CA CYS A 80 0.83 -1.54 -5.83
C CYS A 80 0.66 -2.70 -6.83
N HIS A 81 0.27 -2.39 -8.07
CA HIS A 81 0.01 -3.42 -9.10
C HIS A 81 1.25 -4.28 -9.38
N LYS A 82 2.45 -3.69 -9.42
CA LYS A 82 3.71 -4.42 -9.63
C LYS A 82 3.96 -5.45 -8.52
N CYS A 83 3.80 -5.05 -7.26
CA CYS A 83 3.99 -5.95 -6.13
C CYS A 83 2.93 -7.06 -6.06
N VAL A 84 1.69 -6.76 -6.45
CA VAL A 84 0.64 -7.79 -6.53
C VAL A 84 0.95 -8.80 -7.63
N ARG A 85 1.36 -8.36 -8.82
CA ARG A 85 1.79 -9.25 -9.92
C ARG A 85 2.92 -10.17 -9.46
N ASN A 86 3.96 -9.62 -8.83
CA ASN A 86 5.09 -10.41 -8.36
C ASN A 86 4.69 -11.43 -7.28
N ARG A 87 3.72 -11.11 -6.42
CA ARG A 87 3.18 -12.06 -5.43
C ARG A 87 2.46 -13.22 -6.11
N VAL A 88 1.61 -12.94 -7.11
CA VAL A 88 0.88 -13.97 -7.85
C VAL A 88 1.86 -14.90 -8.57
N ILE A 89 2.80 -14.34 -9.34
CA ILE A 89 3.79 -15.13 -10.09
C ILE A 89 4.66 -15.96 -9.13
N ARG A 90 5.16 -15.34 -8.04
CA ARG A 90 5.99 -16.05 -7.07
C ARG A 90 5.22 -17.19 -6.39
N ALA A 91 3.98 -16.94 -5.97
CA ALA A 91 3.17 -17.98 -5.32
C ALA A 91 2.95 -19.17 -6.27
N PHE A 92 2.59 -18.88 -7.53
CA PHE A 92 2.40 -19.90 -8.56
C PHE A 92 3.69 -20.70 -8.80
N MET A 93 4.80 -20.05 -9.16
CA MET A 93 6.05 -20.73 -9.47
C MET A 93 6.59 -21.57 -8.31
N MET A 94 6.43 -21.10 -7.07
CA MET A 94 6.87 -21.84 -5.89
C MET A 94 6.03 -23.09 -5.66
N GLU A 95 4.72 -23.04 -5.88
CA GLU A 95 3.88 -24.23 -5.74
C GLU A 95 4.15 -25.24 -6.87
N GLU A 96 4.29 -24.78 -8.11
CA GLU A 96 4.67 -25.64 -9.24
C GLU A 96 6.01 -26.34 -9.01
N GLN A 97 7.03 -25.58 -8.60
CA GLN A 97 8.35 -26.15 -8.30
C GLN A 97 8.30 -27.17 -7.16
N LYS A 98 7.44 -26.94 -6.16
CA LYS A 98 7.24 -27.84 -5.02
C LYS A 98 6.59 -29.16 -5.46
N VAL A 99 5.57 -29.12 -6.31
CA VAL A 99 4.93 -30.31 -6.88
C VAL A 99 5.93 -31.10 -7.74
N LEU A 100 6.66 -30.43 -8.63
CA LEU A 100 7.70 -31.07 -9.46
C LEU A 100 8.77 -31.75 -8.60
N ASN A 101 9.23 -31.09 -7.54
CA ASN A 101 10.22 -31.66 -6.62
C ASN A 101 9.69 -32.91 -5.89
N GLN A 102 8.40 -32.94 -5.53
CA GLN A 102 7.77 -34.12 -4.94
C GLN A 102 7.71 -35.28 -5.93
N LEU A 103 7.28 -35.03 -7.17
CA LEU A 103 7.20 -36.05 -8.23
C LEU A 103 8.59 -36.63 -8.56
N VAL A 104 9.61 -35.78 -8.68
CA VAL A 104 11.00 -36.23 -8.91
C VAL A 104 11.49 -37.09 -7.75
N LYS A 105 11.18 -36.72 -6.51
CA LYS A 105 11.53 -37.49 -5.32
C LYS A 105 10.85 -38.85 -5.28
N GLU A 106 9.57 -38.91 -5.65
CA GLU A 106 8.80 -40.16 -5.75
C GLU A 106 9.32 -41.07 -6.87
N LYS A 107 9.62 -40.50 -8.04
CA LYS A 107 10.23 -41.24 -9.16
C LYS A 107 11.58 -41.84 -8.74
N ARG A 108 12.47 -41.03 -8.13
CA ARG A 108 13.76 -41.53 -7.62
C ARG A 108 13.59 -42.67 -6.60
N ARG A 109 12.59 -42.59 -5.71
CA ARG A 109 12.27 -43.66 -4.76
C ARG A 109 11.80 -44.93 -5.48
N ARG A 110 10.94 -44.80 -6.50
CA ARG A 110 10.46 -45.91 -7.32
C ARG A 110 11.61 -46.58 -8.09
N ASP A 111 12.44 -45.79 -8.76
CA ASP A 111 13.59 -46.27 -9.54
C ASP A 111 14.60 -47.00 -8.64
N LYS A 112 14.89 -46.46 -7.45
CA LYS A 112 15.75 -47.14 -6.46
C LYS A 112 15.16 -48.46 -5.98
N ARG A 113 13.83 -48.53 -5.77
CA ARG A 113 13.14 -49.78 -5.39
C ARG A 113 13.22 -50.83 -6.50
N LEU A 114 13.00 -50.42 -7.75
CA LEU A 114 13.11 -51.30 -8.92
C LEU A 114 14.54 -51.83 -9.09
N ALA A 115 15.55 -50.98 -8.95
CA ALA A 115 16.96 -51.38 -9.03
C ALA A 115 17.32 -52.40 -7.92
N LEU A 116 16.85 -52.20 -6.69
CA LEU A 116 17.02 -53.17 -5.59
C LEU A 116 16.34 -54.52 -5.88
N GLN A 117 15.14 -54.50 -6.46
CA GLN A 117 14.42 -55.72 -6.85
C GLN A 117 15.16 -56.49 -7.95
N GLN A 118 15.70 -55.79 -8.96
CA GLN A 118 16.48 -56.41 -10.03
C GLN A 118 17.78 -57.05 -9.51
N GLN A 119 18.47 -56.40 -8.59
CA GLN A 119 19.67 -56.97 -7.95
C GLN A 119 19.36 -58.20 -7.08
N ALA A 120 18.20 -58.23 -6.43
CA ALA A 120 17.75 -59.38 -5.66
C ALA A 120 17.35 -60.58 -6.54
N ALA A 121 16.84 -60.33 -7.75
CA ALA A 121 16.46 -61.38 -8.70
C ALA A 121 17.65 -61.97 -9.49
N GLN A 122 18.80 -61.29 -9.48
CA GLN A 122 20.03 -61.74 -10.16
C GLN A 122 20.99 -62.52 -9.24
N LYS A 123 20.66 -62.66 -7.95
CA LYS A 123 21.34 -63.53 -6.99
C LYS A 123 20.52 -64.79 -6.77
#